data_AF-A0A6D0IJ61-F1
#
_entry.id   AF-A0A6D0IJ61-F1
#
_cell.length_a   1.000
_cell.length_b   1.000
_cell.length_c   1.000
_cell.angle_alpha   90.00
_cell.angle_beta   90.00
_cell.angle_gamma   90.00
#
_symmetry.space_group_name_H-M   'P 1'
#
loop_
_entity.id
_entity.type
_entity.pdbx_description
1 polymer ?
#
loop_
_entity_poly.entity_id
_entity_poly.type
_entity_poly.pdbx_seq_one_letter_code
_entity_poly.pdbx_strand_id
1 'polypeptide(L)'
;FKSFLRHPDTARDFIDIHLPAPLRKLCDLTTLKLEPNSFIDEDLRQYYSDLLWSVKTQEGVGYIYVVIEHQSKPEELMAFRMMRYSIAAMQNHLDAGYKELPLVIPMLFYHGCRSPYPYSLCWLDEFAEPAIARKIYSSAFPLVDITVVPDDEIMQHRKMALLELIQKHIRQRDLLGLVDQIVSLLVTGNTNDRQLKAL
;
A
#
# COMPACT_ATOMS: atom_id res chain seq x y z
N PHE A 1 0.63 -13.82 26.09
CA PHE A 1 -0.07 -12.85 25.24
C PHE A 1 -0.87 -13.53 24.12
N LYS A 2 -0.25 -14.05 23.05
CA LYS A 2 -0.95 -14.61 21.87
C LYS A 2 -2.02 -15.64 22.19
N SER A 3 -1.74 -16.59 23.08
CA SER A 3 -2.73 -17.62 23.46
C SER A 3 -4.00 -17.01 24.04
N PHE A 4 -3.89 -15.92 24.80
CA PHE A 4 -5.04 -15.24 25.40
C PHE A 4 -5.84 -14.49 24.34
N LEU A 5 -5.16 -13.71 23.49
CA LEU A 5 -5.81 -12.93 22.43
C LEU A 5 -6.27 -13.75 21.22
N ARG A 6 -6.03 -15.06 21.18
CA ARG A 6 -6.69 -15.97 20.22
C ARG A 6 -8.13 -16.31 20.62
N HIS A 7 -8.49 -16.10 21.88
CA HIS A 7 -9.87 -16.29 22.34
C HIS A 7 -10.74 -15.09 21.95
N PRO A 8 -11.88 -15.29 21.25
CA PRO A 8 -12.72 -14.21 20.78
C PRO A 8 -13.16 -13.22 21.85
N ASP A 9 -13.50 -13.69 23.05
CA ASP A 9 -13.96 -12.82 24.13
C ASP A 9 -12.83 -11.93 24.65
N THR A 10 -11.64 -12.49 24.88
CA THR A 10 -10.47 -11.71 25.28
C THR A 10 -10.05 -10.71 24.20
N ALA A 11 -10.11 -11.08 22.92
CA ALA A 11 -9.82 -10.18 21.81
C ALA A 11 -10.86 -9.05 21.72
N ARG A 12 -12.13 -9.37 21.94
CA ARG A 12 -13.22 -8.40 21.99
C ARG A 12 -13.00 -7.40 23.11
N ASP A 13 -12.72 -7.87 24.33
CA ASP A 13 -12.43 -7.01 25.48
C ASP A 13 -11.22 -6.11 25.19
N PHE A 14 -10.13 -6.69 24.65
CA PHE A 14 -8.94 -5.93 24.29
C PHE A 14 -9.23 -4.80 23.30
N ILE A 15 -9.97 -5.09 22.23
CA ILE A 15 -10.34 -4.10 21.22
C ILE A 15 -11.30 -3.07 21.82
N ASP A 16 -12.30 -3.49 22.60
CA ASP A 16 -13.28 -2.59 23.20
C ASP A 16 -12.63 -1.60 24.18
N ILE A 17 -11.66 -2.05 24.97
CA ILE A 17 -10.94 -1.25 25.96
C ILE A 17 -9.94 -0.29 25.30
N HIS A 18 -9.17 -0.77 24.31
CA HIS A 18 -7.98 -0.07 23.83
C HIS A 18 -8.15 0.63 22.48
N LEU A 19 -9.12 0.25 21.65
CA LEU A 19 -9.33 0.90 20.36
C LEU A 19 -9.93 2.31 20.57
N PRO A 20 -9.33 3.37 19.99
CA PRO A 20 -9.86 4.72 20.12
C PRO A 20 -11.34 4.82 19.75
N ALA A 21 -12.13 5.55 20.54
CA ALA A 21 -13.59 5.61 20.39
C ALA A 21 -14.08 5.92 18.96
N PRO A 22 -13.47 6.83 18.17
CA PRO A 22 -13.89 7.06 16.79
C PRO A 22 -13.75 5.82 15.89
N LEU A 23 -12.66 5.05 16.06
CA LEU A 23 -12.43 3.83 15.29
C LEU A 23 -13.29 2.67 15.80
N ARG A 24 -13.46 2.55 17.12
CA ARG A 24 -14.32 1.54 17.75
C ARG A 24 -15.77 1.65 17.30
N LYS A 25 -16.27 2.89 17.12
CA LYS A 25 -17.62 3.14 16.58
C LYS A 25 -17.84 2.61 15.17
N LEU A 26 -16.78 2.29 14.42
CA LEU A 26 -16.91 1.71 13.09
C LEU A 26 -17.11 0.19 13.16
N CYS A 27 -16.70 -0.47 14.25
CA CYS A 27 -16.64 -1.93 14.36
C CYS A 27 -17.87 -2.53 15.04
N ASP A 28 -18.52 -3.53 14.43
CA ASP A 28 -19.47 -4.42 15.11
C ASP A 28 -18.74 -5.58 15.78
N LEU A 29 -18.26 -5.36 17.00
CA LEU A 29 -17.46 -6.32 17.76
C LEU A 29 -18.17 -7.67 18.05
N THR A 30 -19.47 -7.79 17.83
CA THR A 30 -20.17 -9.08 17.92
C THR A 30 -19.78 -10.03 16.79
N THR A 31 -19.33 -9.48 15.67
CA THR A 31 -18.92 -10.23 14.45
C THR A 31 -17.44 -10.57 14.41
N LEU A 32 -16.70 -10.28 15.49
CA LEU A 32 -15.26 -10.45 15.59
C LEU A 32 -14.84 -11.91 15.30
N LYS A 33 -13.97 -12.10 14.31
CA LYS A 33 -13.52 -13.42 13.84
C LYS A 33 -12.02 -13.45 13.61
N LEU A 34 -11.36 -14.50 14.11
CA LEU A 34 -9.92 -14.69 13.91
C LEU A 34 -9.69 -15.17 12.47
N GLU A 35 -8.83 -14.47 11.73
CA GLU A 35 -8.43 -14.86 10.39
C GLU A 35 -7.17 -15.76 10.43
N PRO A 36 -7.08 -16.76 9.53
CA PRO A 36 -5.99 -17.71 9.55
C PRO A 36 -4.64 -17.07 9.18
N ASN A 37 -3.55 -17.56 9.79
CA ASN A 37 -2.18 -17.04 9.57
C ASN A 37 -1.63 -17.25 8.14
N SER A 38 -2.37 -17.89 7.23
CA SER A 38 -2.00 -18.02 5.82
C SER A 38 -1.95 -16.68 5.07
N PHE A 39 -2.53 -15.63 5.67
CA PHE A 39 -2.58 -14.24 5.21
C PHE A 39 -1.27 -13.46 5.35
N ILE A 40 -0.13 -14.09 5.64
CA ILE A 40 1.14 -13.40 5.85
C ILE A 40 2.15 -13.94 4.84
N ASP A 41 2.78 -13.04 4.10
CA ASP A 41 3.85 -13.30 3.11
C ASP A 41 4.92 -14.26 3.70
N GLU A 42 5.49 -15.14 2.89
CA GLU A 42 6.43 -16.17 3.35
C GLU A 42 7.69 -15.59 3.99
N ASP A 43 8.18 -14.45 3.48
CA ASP A 43 9.32 -13.72 4.05
C ASP A 43 8.98 -13.05 5.39
N LEU A 44 7.69 -12.77 5.58
CA LEU A 44 7.15 -12.18 6.79
C LEU A 44 6.90 -13.27 7.86
N ARG A 45 6.38 -14.45 7.49
CA ARG A 45 6.03 -15.54 8.44
C ARG A 45 7.08 -15.89 9.48
N GLN A 46 8.37 -15.82 9.18
CA GLN A 46 9.45 -16.24 10.09
C GLN A 46 9.57 -15.40 11.37
N TYR A 47 9.07 -14.16 11.37
CA TYR A 47 9.21 -13.24 12.51
C TYR A 47 7.90 -13.03 13.28
N TYR A 48 6.80 -13.64 12.84
CA TYR A 48 5.48 -13.07 13.13
C TYR A 48 4.78 -13.65 14.34
N SER A 49 4.10 -12.72 14.98
CA SER A 49 3.41 -12.86 16.24
C SER A 49 1.91 -12.60 16.12
N ASP A 50 1.49 -12.29 14.91
CA ASP A 50 0.40 -11.37 14.70
C ASP A 50 -0.93 -12.08 14.72
N LEU A 51 -1.89 -11.41 15.35
CA LEU A 51 -3.29 -11.80 15.32
C LEU A 51 -4.00 -10.84 14.39
N LEU A 52 -4.57 -11.41 13.32
CA LEU A 52 -5.44 -10.70 12.40
C LEU A 52 -6.87 -11.06 12.73
N TRP A 53 -7.64 -10.07 13.16
CA TRP A 53 -9.07 -10.23 13.42
C TRP A 53 -9.86 -9.47 12.36
N SER A 54 -10.90 -10.08 11.80
CA SER A 54 -11.88 -9.39 10.97
C SER A 54 -13.12 -9.04 11.80
N VAL A 55 -13.74 -7.92 11.47
CA VAL A 55 -14.99 -7.45 12.06
C VAL A 55 -15.79 -6.73 10.99
N LYS A 56 -17.12 -6.84 11.02
CA LYS A 56 -17.99 -6.05 10.13
C LYS A 56 -18.07 -4.61 10.60
N THR A 57 -18.45 -3.72 9.70
CA THR A 57 -18.82 -2.37 10.09
C THR A 57 -20.18 -2.35 10.78
N GLN A 58 -20.47 -1.30 11.56
CA GLN A 58 -21.80 -1.10 12.16
C GLN A 58 -22.93 -0.99 11.11
N GLU A 59 -22.60 -0.60 9.88
CA GLU A 59 -23.56 -0.53 8.78
C GLU A 59 -23.74 -1.89 8.06
N GLY A 60 -22.98 -2.92 8.45
CA GLY A 60 -22.94 -4.23 7.80
C GLY A 60 -22.27 -4.22 6.41
N VAL A 61 -21.88 -3.05 5.91
CA VAL A 61 -21.21 -2.82 4.63
C VAL A 61 -19.70 -2.81 4.87
N GLY A 62 -19.03 -3.90 4.48
CA GLY A 62 -17.56 -3.98 4.51
C GLY A 62 -16.96 -4.64 5.76
N TYR A 63 -15.64 -4.80 5.70
CA TYR A 63 -14.83 -5.48 6.71
C TYR A 63 -13.72 -4.55 7.20
N ILE A 64 -13.53 -4.52 8.52
CA ILE A 64 -12.39 -3.91 9.18
C ILE A 64 -11.50 -5.04 9.68
N TYR A 65 -10.20 -4.94 9.41
CA TYR A 65 -9.21 -5.83 9.98
C TYR A 65 -8.48 -5.13 11.11
N VAL A 66 -8.27 -5.84 12.23
CA VAL A 66 -7.46 -5.37 13.34
C VAL A 66 -6.22 -6.24 13.41
N VAL A 67 -5.05 -5.62 13.20
CA VAL A 67 -3.74 -6.29 13.29
C VAL A 67 -3.16 -5.97 14.66
N ILE A 68 -2.94 -6.99 15.48
CA ILE A 68 -2.39 -6.81 16.83
C ILE A 68 -0.99 -7.38 16.88
N GLU A 69 -0.03 -6.53 17.27
CA GLU A 69 1.36 -6.91 17.48
C GLU A 69 1.80 -6.67 18.93
N HIS A 70 2.65 -7.56 19.45
CA HIS A 70 3.10 -7.57 20.84
C HIS A 70 4.61 -7.40 20.98
N GLN A 71 5.04 -6.36 21.67
CA GLN A 71 6.46 -6.04 21.79
C GLN A 71 6.87 -5.70 23.23
N SER A 72 7.99 -6.30 23.65
CA SER A 72 8.64 -6.03 24.94
C SER A 72 9.88 -5.14 24.81
N LYS A 73 10.43 -5.00 23.60
CA LYS A 73 11.52 -4.08 23.28
C LYS A 73 11.01 -3.03 22.31
N PRO A 74 11.32 -1.74 22.53
CA PRO A 74 10.92 -0.72 21.57
C PRO A 74 11.77 -0.87 20.30
N GLU A 75 11.13 -0.72 19.15
CA GLU A 75 11.77 -0.81 17.83
C GLU A 75 11.45 0.46 17.04
N GLU A 76 12.47 1.06 16.42
CA GLU A 76 12.38 2.39 15.82
C GLU A 76 11.45 2.46 14.60
N LEU A 77 11.48 1.43 13.75
CA LEU A 77 10.69 1.35 12.51
C LEU A 77 9.40 0.53 12.67
N MET A 78 8.85 0.52 13.89
CA MET A 78 7.65 -0.28 14.18
C MET A 78 6.44 0.21 13.40
N ALA A 79 6.29 1.52 13.16
CA ALA A 79 5.13 2.01 12.43
C ALA A 79 5.18 1.59 10.95
N PHE A 80 6.35 1.63 10.31
CA PHE A 80 6.50 1.09 8.95
C PHE A 80 6.26 -0.42 8.90
N ARG A 81 6.73 -1.17 9.90
CA ARG A 81 6.42 -2.60 10.03
C ARG A 81 4.91 -2.84 10.08
N MET A 82 4.18 -2.12 10.94
CA MET A 82 2.72 -2.25 11.03
C MET A 82 2.00 -1.86 9.73
N MET A 83 2.52 -0.89 8.98
CA MET A 83 1.98 -0.55 7.65
C MET A 83 2.19 -1.67 6.64
N ARG A 84 3.35 -2.33 6.63
CA ARG A 84 3.56 -3.51 5.77
C ARG A 84 2.54 -4.61 6.08
N TYR A 85 2.20 -4.78 7.36
CA TYR A 85 1.22 -5.80 7.79
C TYR A 85 -0.18 -5.42 7.31
N SER A 86 -0.50 -4.13 7.41
CA SER A 86 -1.77 -3.58 6.94
C SER A 86 -1.93 -3.75 5.43
N ILE A 87 -0.90 -3.45 4.64
CA ILE A 87 -0.89 -3.64 3.19
C ILE A 87 -0.99 -5.13 2.82
N ALA A 88 -0.28 -6.00 3.54
CA ALA A 88 -0.40 -7.45 3.33
C ALA A 88 -1.83 -7.93 3.59
N ALA A 89 -2.46 -7.53 4.70
CA ALA A 89 -3.85 -7.87 4.99
C ALA A 89 -4.81 -7.38 3.90
N MET A 90 -4.60 -6.16 3.39
CA MET A 90 -5.34 -5.62 2.25
C MET A 90 -5.17 -6.45 0.97
N GLN A 91 -3.93 -6.84 0.63
CA GLN A 91 -3.65 -7.64 -0.55
C GLN A 91 -4.33 -9.01 -0.49
N ASN A 92 -4.23 -9.71 0.64
CA ASN A 92 -4.89 -11.00 0.79
C ASN A 92 -6.42 -10.91 0.73
N HIS A 93 -7.00 -9.79 1.17
CA HIS A 93 -8.42 -9.54 0.98
C HIS A 93 -8.77 -9.51 -0.51
N LEU A 94 -7.96 -8.85 -1.35
CA LEU A 94 -8.15 -8.89 -2.81
C LEU A 94 -7.94 -10.30 -3.38
N ASP A 95 -6.90 -11.01 -2.93
CA ASP A 95 -6.59 -12.38 -3.39
C ASP A 95 -7.70 -13.38 -3.05
N ALA A 96 -8.46 -13.13 -1.97
CA ALA A 96 -9.64 -13.91 -1.62
C ALA A 96 -10.87 -13.63 -2.52
N GLY A 97 -10.74 -12.74 -3.52
CA GLY A 97 -11.75 -12.46 -4.54
C GLY A 97 -12.62 -11.24 -4.26
N TYR A 98 -12.32 -10.46 -3.22
CA TYR A 98 -12.99 -9.19 -2.95
C TYR A 98 -12.50 -8.10 -3.92
N LYS A 99 -13.38 -7.15 -4.23
CA LYS A 99 -13.12 -6.10 -5.25
C LYS A 99 -12.65 -4.77 -4.68
N GLU A 100 -12.90 -4.55 -3.39
CA GLU A 100 -12.60 -3.30 -2.70
C GLU A 100 -11.59 -3.57 -1.57
N LEU A 101 -10.81 -2.55 -1.21
CA LEU A 101 -9.88 -2.66 -0.10
C LEU A 101 -10.62 -2.62 1.23
N PRO A 102 -10.20 -3.43 2.23
CA PRO A 102 -10.73 -3.29 3.57
C PRO A 102 -10.01 -2.17 4.33
N LEU A 103 -10.65 -1.67 5.39
CA LEU A 103 -9.95 -0.82 6.36
C LEU A 103 -9.13 -1.71 7.29
N VAL A 104 -7.86 -1.36 7.52
CA VAL A 104 -7.00 -2.11 8.44
C VAL A 104 -6.50 -1.18 9.54
N ILE A 105 -6.75 -1.57 10.80
CA ILE A 105 -6.36 -0.83 11.99
C ILE A 105 -5.20 -1.56 12.67
N PRO A 106 -3.97 -1.02 12.56
CA PRO A 106 -2.83 -1.55 13.31
C PRO A 106 -2.91 -1.17 14.79
N MET A 107 -2.75 -2.14 15.69
CA MET A 107 -2.67 -1.97 17.14
C MET A 107 -1.38 -2.56 17.71
N LEU A 108 -0.57 -1.74 18.37
CA LEU A 108 0.64 -2.17 19.06
C LEU A 108 0.36 -2.32 20.56
N PHE A 109 0.52 -3.53 21.08
CA PHE A 109 0.55 -3.79 22.51
C PHE A 109 1.99 -3.81 23.01
N TYR A 110 2.40 -2.72 23.67
CA TYR A 110 3.76 -2.53 24.18
C TYR A 110 3.82 -2.65 25.71
N HIS A 111 4.79 -3.40 26.22
CA HIS A 111 4.98 -3.60 27.67
C HIS A 111 6.47 -3.59 28.10
N GLY A 112 7.32 -2.89 27.35
CA GLY A 112 8.75 -2.86 27.63
C GLY A 112 9.18 -1.98 28.79
N CYS A 113 10.43 -2.15 29.24
CA CYS A 113 10.99 -1.39 30.36
C CYS A 113 11.18 0.10 30.07
N ARG A 114 11.31 0.50 28.79
CA ARG A 114 11.45 1.91 28.38
C ARG A 114 10.05 2.50 28.22
N SER A 115 9.65 3.39 29.11
CA SER A 115 8.32 3.99 29.14
C SER A 115 8.40 5.53 29.21
N PRO A 116 7.54 6.27 28.46
CA PRO A 116 6.58 5.78 27.47
C PRO A 116 7.29 5.17 26.24
N TYR A 117 6.51 4.52 25.36
CA TYR A 117 7.04 4.03 24.08
C TYR A 117 7.72 5.19 23.32
N PRO A 118 8.99 5.04 22.89
CA PRO A 118 9.82 6.20 22.54
C PRO A 118 9.79 6.60 21.06
N TYR A 119 9.12 5.85 20.19
CA TYR A 119 9.12 6.06 18.74
C TYR A 119 7.73 6.44 18.23
N SER A 120 7.66 7.10 17.07
CA SER A 120 6.36 7.45 16.46
C SER A 120 5.61 6.20 16.01
N LEU A 121 4.29 6.22 16.14
CA LEU A 121 3.39 5.21 15.55
C LEU A 121 2.77 5.69 14.23
N CYS A 122 3.21 6.85 13.71
CA CYS A 122 2.90 7.30 12.37
C CYS A 122 4.09 7.03 11.46
N TRP A 123 3.97 6.05 10.56
CA TRP A 123 5.06 5.65 9.65
C TRP A 123 5.60 6.78 8.77
N LEU A 124 4.81 7.83 8.53
CA LEU A 124 5.24 9.01 7.76
C LEU A 124 6.28 9.85 8.51
N ASP A 125 6.37 9.72 9.83
CA ASP A 125 7.39 10.40 10.64
C ASP A 125 8.76 9.71 10.56
N GLU A 126 8.82 8.49 10.03
CA GLU A 126 10.06 7.71 9.90
C GLU A 126 10.90 8.13 8.66
N PHE A 127 10.36 9.00 7.80
CA PHE A 127 11.10 9.55 6.67
C PHE A 127 12.04 10.66 7.11
N ALA A 128 13.17 10.82 6.40
CA ALA A 128 14.08 11.95 6.61
C ALA A 128 13.39 13.32 6.43
N GLU A 129 12.36 13.39 5.58
CA GLU A 129 11.54 14.59 5.35
C GLU A 129 10.02 14.26 5.49
N PRO A 130 9.46 14.23 6.72
CA PRO A 130 8.08 13.80 6.95
C PRO A 130 7.00 14.64 6.24
N ALA A 131 7.24 15.95 6.08
CA ALA A 131 6.31 16.83 5.39
C ALA A 131 6.19 16.47 3.89
N ILE A 132 7.30 16.11 3.25
CA ILE A 132 7.31 15.64 1.86
C ILE A 132 6.64 14.28 1.76
N ALA A 133 6.93 13.35 2.68
CA ALA A 133 6.30 12.04 2.71
C ALA A 133 4.77 12.13 2.79
N ARG A 134 4.23 12.98 3.68
CA ARG A 134 2.79 13.24 3.78
C ARG A 134 2.20 13.76 2.46
N LYS A 135 2.90 14.64 1.76
CA LYS A 135 2.46 15.13 0.44
C LYS A 135 2.43 14.01 -0.60
N ILE A 136 3.44 13.14 -0.63
CA ILE A 136 3.53 12.03 -1.59
C ILE A 136 2.46 10.97 -1.33
N TYR A 137 2.32 10.52 -0.07
CA TYR A 137 1.51 9.35 0.27
C TYR A 137 0.06 9.67 0.67
N SER A 138 -0.33 10.95 0.72
CA SER A 138 -1.73 11.36 0.92
C SER A 138 -2.32 12.10 -0.29
N SER A 139 -1.61 12.12 -1.43
CA SER A 139 -2.10 12.68 -2.70
C SER A 139 -2.27 11.59 -3.75
N ALA A 140 -3.01 11.89 -4.81
CA ALA A 140 -3.04 11.05 -5.99
C ALA A 140 -1.61 10.87 -6.55
N PHE A 141 -1.29 9.65 -7.00
CA PHE A 141 -0.02 9.39 -7.66
C PHE A 141 0.07 10.16 -8.98
N PRO A 142 1.27 10.63 -9.38
CA PRO A 142 1.46 11.28 -10.66
C PRO A 142 1.15 10.28 -11.79
N LEU A 143 0.22 10.66 -12.66
CA LEU A 143 -0.12 9.90 -13.88
C LEU A 143 0.50 10.58 -15.10
N VAL A 144 1.28 9.83 -15.87
CA VAL A 144 1.75 10.24 -17.21
C VAL A 144 0.83 9.60 -18.23
N ASP A 145 -0.20 10.34 -18.66
CA ASP A 145 -1.18 9.87 -19.65
C ASP A 145 -0.83 10.40 -21.05
N ILE A 146 -0.04 9.63 -21.80
CA ILE A 146 0.37 10.01 -23.16
C ILE A 146 -0.80 10.01 -24.17
N THR A 147 -1.98 9.46 -23.81
CA THR A 147 -3.09 9.35 -24.75
C THR A 147 -3.72 10.71 -25.05
N VAL A 148 -3.59 11.65 -24.12
CA VAL A 148 -4.13 13.01 -24.22
C VAL A 148 -3.08 14.05 -24.65
N VAL A 149 -1.80 13.68 -24.65
CA VAL A 149 -0.71 14.59 -25.04
C VAL A 149 -0.63 14.66 -26.57
N PRO A 150 -0.71 15.84 -27.20
CA PRO A 150 -0.56 15.99 -28.66
C PRO A 150 0.80 15.49 -29.17
N ASP A 151 0.85 14.92 -30.38
CA ASP A 151 2.10 14.36 -30.94
C ASP A 151 3.18 15.43 -31.06
N ASP A 152 2.82 16.64 -31.48
CA ASP A 152 3.76 17.76 -31.59
C ASP A 152 4.38 18.16 -30.24
N GLU A 153 3.66 17.96 -29.14
CA GLU A 153 4.19 18.15 -27.79
C GLU A 153 5.11 16.98 -27.40
N ILE A 154 4.70 15.73 -27.68
CA ILE A 154 5.54 14.53 -27.50
C ILE A 154 6.88 14.67 -28.24
N MET A 155 6.87 15.24 -29.45
CA MET A 155 8.10 15.47 -30.23
C MET A 155 9.12 16.38 -29.51
N GLN A 156 8.70 17.17 -28.51
CA GLN A 156 9.58 18.01 -27.68
C GLN A 156 10.10 17.31 -26.42
N HIS A 157 9.62 16.09 -26.11
CA HIS A 157 9.97 15.34 -24.90
C HIS A 157 11.36 14.68 -24.94
N ARG A 158 12.26 15.22 -25.78
CA ARG A 158 13.68 14.84 -25.85
C ARG A 158 13.82 13.32 -26.01
N LYS A 159 14.50 12.67 -25.06
CA LYS A 159 14.80 11.22 -25.11
C LYS A 159 13.59 10.31 -24.87
N MET A 160 12.47 10.85 -24.38
CA MET A 160 11.24 10.09 -24.14
C MET A 160 10.32 10.09 -25.35
N ALA A 161 10.44 11.09 -26.23
CA ALA A 161 9.55 11.32 -27.36
C ALA A 161 9.29 10.06 -28.19
N LEU A 162 10.36 9.30 -28.51
CA LEU A 162 10.22 8.10 -29.35
C LEU A 162 9.42 7.00 -28.65
N LEU A 163 9.72 6.74 -27.38
CA LEU A 163 8.99 5.74 -26.58
C LEU A 163 7.52 6.16 -26.46
N GLU A 164 7.27 7.42 -26.12
CA GLU A 164 5.91 7.92 -25.90
C GLU A 164 5.08 7.91 -27.18
N LEU A 165 5.65 8.34 -28.32
CA LEU A 165 4.97 8.30 -29.61
C LEU A 165 4.66 6.86 -30.03
N ILE A 166 5.63 5.94 -29.93
CA ILE A 166 5.38 4.52 -30.23
C ILE A 166 4.30 3.95 -29.32
N GLN A 167 4.38 4.18 -28.00
CA GLN A 167 3.41 3.64 -27.04
C GLN A 167 2.00 4.21 -27.25
N LYS A 168 1.89 5.51 -27.57
CA LYS A 168 0.61 6.15 -27.88
C LYS A 168 -0.08 5.49 -29.08
N HIS A 169 0.70 5.12 -30.08
CA HIS A 169 0.19 4.60 -31.34
C HIS A 169 0.31 3.07 -31.50
N ILE A 170 0.73 2.34 -30.46
CA ILE A 170 1.02 0.89 -30.53
C ILE A 170 -0.17 0.03 -30.99
N ARG A 171 -1.40 0.54 -30.84
CA ARG A 171 -2.64 -0.14 -31.26
C ARG A 171 -3.14 0.31 -32.64
N GLN A 172 -2.51 1.30 -33.27
CA GLN A 172 -2.86 1.72 -34.62
C GLN A 172 -2.33 0.72 -35.64
N ARG A 173 -3.21 0.28 -36.55
CA ARG A 173 -2.85 -0.69 -37.59
C ARG A 173 -2.01 -0.07 -38.71
N ASP A 174 -2.17 1.24 -38.92
CA ASP A 174 -1.45 1.99 -39.93
C ASP A 174 -0.57 3.03 -39.24
N LEU A 175 0.74 2.79 -39.26
CA LEU A 175 1.75 3.68 -38.70
C LEU A 175 2.40 4.55 -39.79
N LEU A 176 1.94 4.47 -41.06
CA LEU A 176 2.53 5.24 -42.16
C LEU A 176 2.49 6.75 -41.89
N GLY A 177 1.44 7.23 -41.20
CA GLY A 177 1.31 8.63 -40.80
C GLY A 177 2.32 9.10 -39.74
N LEU A 178 3.06 8.19 -39.11
CA LEU A 178 4.01 8.49 -38.03
C LEU A 178 5.47 8.31 -38.47
N VAL A 179 5.72 7.81 -39.69
CA VAL A 179 7.06 7.48 -40.17
C VAL A 179 7.97 8.71 -40.12
N ASP A 180 7.50 9.86 -40.58
CA ASP A 180 8.30 11.09 -40.60
C ASP A 180 8.66 11.56 -39.19
N GLN A 181 7.72 11.47 -38.24
CA GLN A 181 7.97 11.80 -36.84
C GLN A 181 8.98 10.83 -36.20
N ILE A 182 8.80 9.52 -36.42
CA ILE A 182 9.72 8.49 -35.92
C ILE A 182 11.13 8.71 -36.48
N VAL A 183 11.26 8.91 -37.78
CA VAL A 183 12.55 9.17 -38.43
C VAL A 183 13.20 10.44 -37.87
N SER A 184 12.43 11.51 -37.67
CA SER A 184 12.93 12.76 -37.08
C SER A 184 13.48 12.54 -35.66
N LEU A 185 12.79 11.76 -34.83
CA LEU A 185 13.25 11.44 -33.47
C LEU A 185 14.52 10.58 -33.45
N LEU A 186 14.67 9.67 -34.42
CA LEU A 186 15.88 8.86 -34.56
C LEU A 186 17.09 9.69 -35.03
N VAL A 187 16.88 10.62 -35.97
CA VAL A 187 17.94 11.47 -36.53
C VAL A 187 18.41 12.53 -35.54
N THR A 188 17.53 13.04 -34.68
CA THR A 188 17.88 14.05 -33.66
C THR A 188 18.77 13.51 -32.53
N GLY A 189 19.11 12.22 -32.52
CA GLY A 189 20.07 11.63 -31.58
C GLY A 189 19.54 11.50 -30.15
N ASN A 190 18.22 11.62 -29.98
CA ASN A 190 17.55 11.51 -28.69
C ASN A 190 17.38 10.06 -28.21
N THR A 191 17.68 9.07 -29.05
CA THR A 191 17.60 7.65 -28.72
C THR A 191 18.95 6.97 -28.92
N ASN A 192 19.40 6.19 -27.93
CA ASN A 192 20.64 5.40 -28.07
C ASN A 192 20.38 3.97 -28.58
N ASP A 193 21.42 3.31 -29.09
CA ASP A 193 21.34 1.96 -29.68
C ASP A 193 20.74 0.89 -28.75
N ARG A 194 20.86 1.06 -27.43
CA ARG A 194 20.26 0.12 -26.47
C ARG A 194 18.76 0.34 -26.34
N GLN A 195 18.30 1.59 -26.35
CA GLN A 195 16.88 1.94 -26.33
C GLN A 195 16.17 1.49 -27.61
N LEU A 196 16.82 1.65 -28.76
CA LEU A 196 16.33 1.17 -30.07
C LEU A 196 16.09 -0.33 -30.12
N LYS A 197 16.92 -1.13 -29.42
CA LYS A 197 16.77 -2.60 -29.36
C LYS A 197 15.70 -3.06 -28.37
N ALA A 198 15.22 -2.18 -27.49
CA ALA A 198 14.26 -2.49 -26.43
C ALA A 198 12.83 -2.02 -26.75
N LEU A 199 12.66 -1.22 -27.80
CA LEU A 199 11.39 -0.82 -28.41
C LEU A 199 10.85 -1.96 -29.29
#